data_AF-A0A2V3HPT3-F1
#
_entry.id   AF-A0A2V3HPT3-F1
#
_cell.length_a   1.000
_cell.length_b   1.000
_cell.length_c   1.000
_cell.angle_alpha   90.00
_cell.angle_beta   90.00
_cell.angle_gamma   90.00
#
_symmetry.space_group_name_H-M   'P 1'
#
loop_
_entity.id
_entity.type
_entity.pdbx_description
1 polymer ?
#
loop_
_entity_poly.entity_id
_entity_poly.type
_entity_poly.pdbx_seq_one_letter_code
_entity_poly.pdbx_strand_id
1 'polypeptide(L)' 'MSPSASLATCILSLLVGWYLSQLRPKHYPAIILCLSLAWLWFTGPSASGFGLSIGSGWVLLNQAVDQLVPVD' A
#
# COMPACT_ATOMS: atom_id res chain seq x y z
N MET A 1 16.91 12.78 6.03
CA MET A 1 16.89 12.45 4.59
C MET A 1 16.61 13.72 3.81
N SER A 2 17.17 13.88 2.62
CA SER A 2 16.75 14.99 1.74
C SER A 2 15.30 14.76 1.29
N PRO A 3 14.52 15.82 1.04
CA PRO A 3 13.12 15.69 0.61
C PRO A 3 12.96 14.82 -0.65
N SER A 4 13.89 14.96 -1.60
CA SER A 4 13.94 14.16 -2.82
C SER A 4 14.17 12.67 -2.57
N ALA A 5 15.05 12.32 -1.64
CA ALA A 5 15.30 10.93 -1.27
C ALA A 5 14.09 10.30 -0.58
N SER A 6 13.41 11.04 0.30
CA SER A 6 12.17 10.58 0.96
C SER A 6 11.02 10.41 -0.04
N LEU A 7 10.93 11.28 -1.05
CA LEU A 7 9.93 11.13 -2.11
C LEU A 7 10.22 9.90 -2.98
N ALA A 8 11.48 9.67 -3.35
CA ALA A 8 11.88 8.49 -4.11
C ALA A 8 11.58 7.18 -3.34
N THR A 9 11.87 7.12 -2.03
CA THR A 9 11.54 5.93 -1.22
C THR A 9 10.04 5.75 -1.07
N CYS A 10 9.26 6.83 -0.99
CA CYS A 10 7.80 6.77 -0.98
C CYS A 10 7.26 6.16 -2.29
N ILE A 11 7.70 6.67 -3.44
CA ILE A 11 7.27 6.18 -4.76
C ILE A 11 7.63 4.69 -4.94
N LEU A 12 8.87 4.31 -4.60
CA LEU A 12 9.29 2.90 -4.68
C LEU A 12 8.43 2.01 -3.79
N SER A 13 8.17 2.46 -2.56
CA SER A 13 7.34 1.72 -1.62
C SER A 13 5.88 1.63 -2.08
N LEU A 14 5.36 2.65 -2.75
CA LEU A 14 4.05 2.65 -3.37
C LEU A 14 3.96 1.63 -4.51
N LEU A 15 4.94 1.63 -5.42
CA LEU A 15 5.01 0.66 -6.51
C LEU A 15 5.13 -0.77 -5.99
N VAL A 16 5.96 -0.99 -4.97
CA VAL A 16 6.14 -2.30 -4.33
C VAL A 16 4.84 -2.74 -3.65
N GLY A 17 4.20 -1.87 -2.88
CA GLY A 17 2.92 -2.17 -2.22
C GLY A 17 1.81 -2.46 -3.21
N TRP A 18 1.75 -1.73 -4.31
CA TRP A 18 0.82 -1.95 -5.42
C TRP A 18 1.05 -3.31 -6.09
N TYR A 19 2.30 -3.58 -6.53
CA TYR A 19 2.65 -4.80 -7.24
C TYR A 19 2.46 -6.06 -6.39
N LEU A 20 2.95 -6.04 -5.13
CA LEU A 20 2.76 -7.15 -4.20
C LEU A 20 1.27 -7.41 -3.89
N SER A 21 0.46 -6.35 -3.85
CA SER A 21 -0.98 -6.47 -3.60
C SER A 21 -1.76 -7.05 -4.79
N GLN A 22 -1.22 -6.94 -6.01
CA GLN A 22 -1.81 -7.55 -7.21
C GLN A 22 -1.50 -9.05 -7.32
N LEU A 23 -0.42 -9.51 -6.68
CA LEU A 23 -0.09 -10.93 -6.65
C LEU A 23 -1.18 -11.71 -5.88
N ARG A 24 -1.66 -12.81 -6.46
CA ARG A 24 -2.53 -13.76 -5.74
C ARG A 24 -1.79 -14.24 -4.49
N PRO A 25 -2.46 -14.41 -3.32
CA PRO A 25 -3.90 -14.24 -2.99
C PRO A 25 -4.43 -12.81 -2.73
N LYS A 26 -5.76 -12.66 -2.91
CA LYS A 26 -6.57 -11.44 -2.63
C LYS A 26 -6.41 -10.84 -1.22
N HIS A 27 -5.84 -11.56 -0.26
CA HIS A 27 -5.66 -11.09 1.12
C HIS A 27 -4.38 -10.27 1.32
N TYR A 28 -3.41 -10.34 0.40
CA TYR A 28 -2.16 -9.58 0.50
C TYR A 28 -2.32 -8.06 0.63
N PRO A 29 -3.19 -7.36 -0.12
CA PRO A 29 -3.39 -5.92 0.09
C PRO A 29 -3.76 -5.60 1.55
N ALA A 30 -4.65 -6.38 2.16
CA ALA A 30 -5.08 -6.15 3.55
C ALA A 30 -3.93 -6.37 4.54
N ILE A 31 -3.13 -7.42 4.33
CA ILE A 31 -1.99 -7.75 5.19
C ILE A 31 -0.91 -6.66 5.07
N ILE A 32 -0.57 -6.23 3.85
CA ILE A 32 0.42 -5.18 3.60
C ILE A 32 -0.05 -3.85 4.21
N LEU A 33 -1.33 -3.53 4.08
CA LEU A 33 -1.92 -2.33 4.67
C LEU A 33 -1.85 -2.37 6.21
N CYS A 34 -2.26 -3.46 6.85
CA CYS A 34 -2.19 -3.61 8.30
C CYS A 34 -0.74 -3.54 8.82
N LEU A 35 0.20 -4.22 8.16
CA LEU A 35 1.61 -4.21 8.55
C LEU A 35 2.24 -2.82 8.38
N SER A 36 1.92 -2.12 7.29
CA SER A 36 2.44 -0.76 7.05
C SER A 36 1.86 0.27 8.02
N LEU A 37 0.58 0.16 8.38
CA LEU A 37 -0.05 0.98 9.43
C LEU A 37 0.54 0.68 10.82
N ALA A 38 0.71 -0.60 11.16
CA ALA A 38 1.37 -0.99 12.41
C ALA A 38 2.81 -0.47 12.46
N TRP A 39 3.54 -0.55 11.35
CA TRP A 39 4.89 -0.02 11.23
C TRP A 39 4.92 1.50 11.46
N LEU A 40 4.02 2.25 10.81
CA LEU A 40 3.89 3.70 11.01
C LEU A 40 3.53 4.05 12.46
N TRP A 41 2.71 3.24 13.12
CA TRP A 41 2.34 3.43 14.52
C TRP A 41 3.55 3.31 15.47
N PHE A 42 4.40 2.30 15.28
CA PHE A 42 5.55 2.06 16.16
C PHE A 42 6.77 2.93 15.82
N THR A 43 7.03 3.18 14.54
CA THR A 43 8.25 3.87 14.07
C THR A 43 8.04 5.34 13.71
N GLY A 44 6.78 5.80 13.69
CA GLY A 44 6.42 7.15 13.31
C GLY A 44 6.36 7.36 11.79
N PRO A 45 6.27 8.62 11.34
CA PRO A 45 6.08 8.95 9.93
C PRO A 45 7.29 8.52 9.10
N SER A 46 7.08 7.56 8.21
CA SER A 46 8.10 7.04 7.29
C SER A 46 7.58 7.01 5.86
N ALA A 47 8.41 7.48 4.93
CA ALA A 47 8.08 7.50 3.51
C ALA A 47 7.71 6.11 2.97
N SER A 48 8.39 5.07 3.45
CA SER A 48 8.11 3.68 3.08
C SER A 48 6.78 3.17 3.62
N GLY A 49 6.50 3.42 4.91
CA GLY A 49 5.23 3.04 5.51
C GLY A 49 4.04 3.73 4.83
N PHE A 50 4.18 5.02 4.52
CA PHE A 50 3.16 5.77 3.77
C PHE A 50 2.97 5.24 2.35
N GLY A 51 4.06 5.01 1.61
CA GLY A 51 3.99 4.47 0.25
C GLY A 51 3.31 3.10 0.21
N LEU A 52 3.70 2.18 1.08
CA LEU A 52 3.09 0.85 1.18
C LEU A 52 1.60 0.92 1.55
N SER A 53 1.23 1.81 2.47
CA SER A 53 -0.17 2.00 2.89
C SER A 53 -1.04 2.48 1.72
N ILE A 54 -0.56 3.49 0.97
CA ILE A 54 -1.32 4.01 -0.18
C ILE A 54 -1.39 2.97 -1.31
N GLY A 55 -0.27 2.32 -1.65
CA GLY A 55 -0.22 1.34 -2.73
C GLY A 55 -1.14 0.14 -2.47
N SER A 56 -1.08 -0.44 -1.27
CA SER A 56 -1.93 -1.57 -0.88
C SER A 56 -3.40 -1.17 -0.65
N GLY A 57 -3.63 -0.01 -0.04
CA GLY A 57 -4.98 0.53 0.16
C GLY A 57 -5.73 0.81 -1.14
N TRP A 58 -5.03 1.31 -2.17
CA TRP A 58 -5.60 1.52 -3.49
C TRP A 58 -6.07 0.21 -4.13
N VAL A 59 -5.27 -0.85 -4.05
CA VAL A 59 -5.65 -2.18 -4.57
C VAL A 59 -6.86 -2.73 -3.81
N LEU A 60 -6.87 -2.60 -2.49
CA LEU A 60 -7.97 -3.07 -1.66
C LEU A 60 -9.28 -2.34 -2.00
N LEU A 61 -9.20 -1.02 -2.21
CA LEU A 61 -10.34 -0.22 -2.65
C LEU A 61 -10.86 -0.69 -4.02
N ASN A 62 -9.97 -0.91 -4.99
CA ASN A 62 -10.38 -1.43 -6.31
C ASN A 62 -11.04 -2.80 -6.19
N GLN A 63 -10.48 -3.71 -5.39
CA GLN A 63 -11.09 -5.01 -5.14
C GLN A 63 -12.47 -4.90 -4.47
N ALA A 64 -12.65 -3.95 -3.56
CA ALA A 64 -13.94 -3.70 -2.93
C ALA A 64 -14.96 -3.11 -3.93
N VAL A 65 -14.53 -2.18 -4.79
CA VAL A 65 -15.37 -1.62 -5.85
C VAL A 65 -15.79 -2.70 -6.84
N ASP A 66 -14.86 -3.56 -7.29
CA ASP A 66 -15.17 -4.69 -8.19
C ASP A 66 -16.17 -5.67 -7.56
N GLN A 67 -16.17 -5.81 -6.23
CA GLN A 67 -17.15 -6.65 -5.52
C GLN A 67 -18.51 -5.97 -5.35
N LEU A 68 -18.54 -4.64 -5.18
CA LEU A 68 -19.76 -3.86 -4.96
C LEU A 68 -20.49 -3.56 -6.27
N VAL A 69 -19.74 -3.39 -7.36
CA VAL A 69 -20.26 -3.13 -8.70
C VAL A 69 -19.67 -4.20 -9.63
N PRO A 70 -20.20 -5.44 -9.60
CA PRO A 70 -19.87 -6.42 -10.61
C PRO A 70 -20.36 -5.87 -11.95
N VAL A 71 -19.42 -5.47 -12.80
CA VAL A 71 -19.72 -5.13 -14.20
C VAL A 71 -19.80 -6.46 -14.94
N ASP A 72 -21.02 -7.00 -15.04
CA ASP A 72 -21.37 -8.07 -15.98
C ASP A 72 -21.40 -7.54 -17.43
#